data_AF-F8UH70-F1
#
_entry.id   AF-F8UH70-F1
#
_cell.length_a   1.000
_cell.length_b   1.000
_cell.length_c   1.000
_cell.angle_alpha   90.00
_cell.angle_beta   90.00
_cell.angle_gamma   90.00
#
_symmetry.space_group_name_H-M   'P 1'
#
loop_
_entity.id
_entity.type
_entity.pdbx_description
1 polymer ?
#
loop_
_entity_poly.entity_id
_entity_poly.type
_entity_poly.pdbx_seq_one_letter_code
_entity_poly.pdbx_strand_id
1 'polypeptide(L)'
;MVLFLSLAAGTTAPLLALPGPDREYLEGVYRDTWRFLDHYTDEVTGFVYDSHERTPSTSITNIGFYMASAAAAGRTGLISNKEALARLRKNLASLKA
;
A
#
# COMPACT_ATOMS: atom_id res chain seq x y z
N MET A 1 -11.99 -4.78 -41.71
CA MET A 1 -11.71 -5.92 -40.81
C MET A 1 -11.71 -5.40 -39.39
N VAL A 2 -12.85 -5.47 -38.69
CA VAL A 2 -12.98 -5.00 -37.31
C VAL A 2 -12.73 -6.22 -36.42
N LEU A 3 -11.61 -6.23 -35.70
CA LEU A 3 -11.29 -7.26 -34.72
C LEU A 3 -12.08 -6.92 -33.43
N PHE A 4 -13.17 -7.62 -33.17
CA PHE A 4 -13.76 -7.62 -31.84
C PHE A 4 -12.83 -8.44 -30.93
N LEU A 5 -12.12 -7.77 -30.02
CA LEU A 5 -11.58 -8.43 -28.84
C LEU A 5 -12.78 -8.89 -28.01
N SER A 6 -13.16 -10.16 -28.15
CA SER A 6 -14.00 -10.83 -27.18
C SER A 6 -13.27 -10.81 -25.85
N LEU A 7 -13.73 -9.98 -24.90
CA LEU A 7 -13.39 -10.19 -23.50
C LEU A 7 -13.84 -11.61 -23.15
N ALA A 8 -12.90 -12.54 -23.06
CA ALA A 8 -13.13 -13.79 -22.37
C ALA A 8 -13.57 -13.41 -20.96
N ALA A 9 -14.84 -13.67 -20.64
CA ALA A 9 -15.36 -13.59 -19.30
C ALA A 9 -14.39 -14.39 -18.41
N GLY A 10 -13.61 -13.68 -17.59
CA GLY A 10 -12.67 -14.30 -16.67
C GLY A 10 -13.46 -15.28 -15.83
N THR A 11 -13.17 -16.56 -16.00
CA THR A 11 -13.64 -17.60 -15.10
C THR A 11 -13.25 -17.15 -13.70
N THR A 12 -14.25 -16.84 -12.87
CA THR A 12 -14.07 -16.68 -11.43
C THR A 12 -13.69 -18.06 -10.90
N ALA A 13 -12.43 -18.43 -11.07
CA ALA A 13 -11.85 -19.50 -10.30
C ALA A 13 -12.17 -19.17 -8.84
N PRO A 14 -12.79 -20.09 -8.09
CA PRO A 14 -13.05 -19.83 -6.68
C PRO A 14 -11.69 -19.47 -6.07
N LEU A 15 -11.63 -18.31 -5.41
CA LEU A 15 -10.48 -17.92 -4.60
C LEU A 15 -10.25 -19.06 -3.61
N LEU A 16 -9.29 -19.93 -3.92
CA LEU A 16 -8.90 -21.02 -3.04
C LEU A 16 -8.53 -20.37 -1.71
N ALA A 17 -9.29 -20.70 -0.68
CA ALA A 17 -9.01 -20.21 0.66
C ALA A 17 -7.61 -20.72 1.03
N LEU A 18 -6.72 -19.79 1.38
CA LEU A 18 -5.40 -20.13 1.88
C LEU A 18 -5.52 -21.06 3.09
N PRO A 19 -4.66 -22.08 3.21
CA PRO A 19 -4.51 -22.84 4.44
C PRO A 19 -4.33 -21.90 5.65
N GLY A 20 -4.86 -22.30 6.81
CA GLY A 20 -4.79 -21.50 8.03
C GLY A 20 -3.37 -20.98 8.35
N PRO A 21 -2.33 -21.85 8.34
CA PRO A 21 -0.96 -21.43 8.61
C PRO A 21 -0.41 -20.41 7.60
N ASP A 22 -0.72 -20.58 6.31
CA ASP A 22 -0.27 -19.66 5.26
C ASP A 22 -0.93 -18.28 5.42
N ARG A 23 -2.23 -18.27 5.75
CA ARG A 23 -2.96 -17.04 6.05
C ARG A 23 -2.36 -16.32 7.25
N GLU A 24 -2.14 -17.03 8.35
CA GLU A 24 -1.57 -16.46 9.58
C GLU A 24 -0.17 -15.87 9.32
N TYR A 25 0.66 -16.60 8.58
CA TYR A 25 1.99 -16.15 8.18
C TYR A 25 1.92 -14.86 7.33
N LEU A 26 1.08 -14.84 6.29
CA LEU A 26 0.95 -13.68 5.40
C LEU A 26 0.34 -12.47 6.12
N GLU A 27 -0.60 -12.68 7.04
CA GLU A 27 -1.12 -11.62 7.90
C GLU A 27 -0.05 -11.08 8.86
N GLY A 28 0.86 -11.92 9.33
CA GLY A 28 2.06 -11.52 10.08
C GLY A 28 2.98 -10.63 9.25
N VAL A 29 3.40 -11.11 8.08
CA VAL A 29 4.23 -10.36 7.13
C VAL A 29 3.59 -9.01 6.79
N TYR A 30 2.27 -9.00 6.58
CA TYR A 30 1.51 -7.79 6.31
C TYR A 30 1.59 -6.77 7.46
N ARG A 31 1.35 -7.19 8.71
CA ARG A 31 1.43 -6.31 9.89
C ARG A 31 2.85 -5.77 10.10
N ASP A 32 3.86 -6.62 9.97
CA ASP A 32 5.25 -6.23 10.15
C ASP A 32 5.73 -5.27 9.05
N THR A 33 5.33 -5.51 7.80
CA THR A 33 5.62 -4.60 6.68
C THR A 33 4.99 -3.23 6.93
N TRP A 34 3.72 -3.18 7.36
CA TRP A 34 3.06 -1.92 7.68
C TRP A 34 3.78 -1.17 8.82
N ARG A 35 4.13 -1.86 9.90
CA ARG A 35 4.86 -1.27 11.03
C ARG A 35 6.19 -0.66 10.60
N PHE A 36 6.91 -1.34 9.70
CA PHE A 36 8.13 -0.79 9.11
C PHE A 36 7.83 0.48 8.31
N LEU A 37 6.90 0.42 7.36
CA LEU A 37 6.55 1.57 6.52
C LEU A 37 6.08 2.78 7.34
N ASP A 38 5.29 2.57 8.41
CA ASP A 38 4.85 3.61 9.32
C ASP A 38 6.04 4.29 10.02
N HIS A 39 6.95 3.47 10.55
CA HIS A 39 8.16 3.93 11.23
C HIS A 39 9.17 4.61 10.29
N TYR A 40 9.18 4.24 9.01
CA TYR A 40 10.15 4.69 8.01
C TYR A 40 9.61 5.83 7.13
N THR A 41 8.92 6.78 7.74
CA THR A 41 8.46 8.00 7.07
C THR A 41 9.14 9.25 7.62
N ASP A 42 9.30 10.24 6.75
CA ASP A 42 9.70 11.59 7.12
C ASP A 42 8.52 12.32 7.79
N GLU A 43 8.77 12.91 8.96
CA GLU A 43 7.74 13.53 9.78
C GLU A 43 7.21 14.83 9.20
N VAL A 44 7.94 15.49 8.31
CA VAL A 44 7.52 16.75 7.69
C VAL A 44 6.65 16.47 6.48
N THR A 45 7.20 15.74 5.51
CA THR A 45 6.58 15.47 4.21
C THR A 45 5.60 14.29 4.25
N GLY A 46 5.77 13.36 5.18
CA GLY A 46 5.03 12.10 5.21
C GLY A 46 5.48 11.09 4.15
N PHE A 47 6.57 11.36 3.45
CA PHE A 47 7.14 10.45 2.46
C PHE A 47 7.87 9.30 3.13
N VAL A 48 7.83 8.12 2.52
CA VAL A 48 8.67 6.99 2.91
C VAL A 48 10.11 7.25 2.45
N TYR A 49 11.11 6.92 3.28
CA TYR A 49 12.51 6.99 2.86
C TYR A 49 12.82 5.96 1.78
N ASP A 50 13.72 6.30 0.85
CA ASP A 50 14.09 5.41 -0.26
C ASP A 50 14.86 4.15 0.18
N SER A 51 15.62 4.29 1.28
CA SER A 51 16.47 3.25 1.81
C SER A 51 16.51 3.32 3.33
N HIS A 52 17.27 2.42 3.96
CA HIS A 52 17.58 2.46 5.39
C HIS A 52 18.39 3.70 5.81
N GLU A 53 18.95 4.45 4.87
CA GLU A 53 19.55 5.75 5.15
C GLU A 53 18.42 6.78 5.09
N ARG A 54 18.03 7.32 6.25
CA ARG A 54 16.94 8.32 6.42
C ARG A 54 17.30 9.70 5.86
N THR A 55 17.71 9.73 4.60
CA THR A 55 17.99 10.93 3.85
C THR A 55 16.69 11.45 3.23
N PRO A 56 16.51 12.76 3.05
CA PRO A 56 15.29 13.36 2.48
C PRO A 56 15.24 13.15 0.96
N SER A 57 15.32 11.88 0.52
CA SER A 57 15.28 11.42 -0.86
C SER A 57 14.31 10.24 -0.93
N THR A 58 13.44 10.26 -1.94
CA THR A 58 12.53 9.17 -2.28
C THR A 58 12.11 9.27 -3.74
N SER A 59 11.46 8.23 -4.26
CA SER A 59 10.91 8.21 -5.62
C SER A 59 9.39 8.37 -5.63
N ILE A 60 8.85 8.89 -6.75
CA ILE A 60 7.39 8.93 -6.99
C ILE A 60 6.78 7.54 -6.87
N THR A 61 7.51 6.50 -7.29
CA THR A 61 7.12 5.09 -7.15
C THR A 61 6.96 4.69 -5.68
N ASN A 62 7.94 5.01 -4.83
CA ASN A 62 7.90 4.69 -3.40
C ASN A 62 6.79 5.45 -2.67
N ILE A 63 6.57 6.72 -3.02
CA ILE A 63 5.42 7.50 -2.53
C ILE A 63 4.10 6.83 -2.94
N GLY A 64 3.96 6.42 -4.20
CA GLY A 64 2.79 5.70 -4.70
C GLY A 64 2.53 4.37 -3.98
N PHE A 65 3.57 3.56 -3.78
CA PHE A 65 3.47 2.29 -3.06
C PHE A 65 3.14 2.47 -1.58
N TYR A 66 3.68 3.50 -0.94
CA TYR A 66 3.30 3.85 0.42
C TYR A 66 1.82 4.22 0.51
N MET A 67 1.32 5.09 -0.39
CA MET A 67 -0.09 5.47 -0.41
C MET A 67 -1.02 4.27 -0.67
N ALA A 68 -0.65 3.36 -1.57
CA ALA A 68 -1.40 2.12 -1.80
C ALA A 68 -1.43 1.23 -0.56
N SER A 69 -0.28 1.09 0.13
CA SER A 69 -0.15 0.34 1.39
C SER A 69 -1.00 0.94 2.50
N ALA A 70 -1.00 2.27 2.67
CA ALA A 70 -1.82 2.97 3.66
C ALA A 70 -3.32 2.82 3.38
N ALA A 71 -3.74 2.88 2.12
CA ALA A 71 -5.11 2.60 1.73
C ALA A 71 -5.52 1.15 2.04
N ALA A 72 -4.63 0.17 1.79
CA ALA A 72 -4.86 -1.21 2.16
C ALA A 72 -5.00 -1.37 3.68
N ALA A 73 -4.13 -0.72 4.47
CA ALA A 73 -4.21 -0.71 5.94
C ALA A 73 -5.49 -0.10 6.50
N GLY A 74 -6.03 0.95 5.87
CA GLY A 74 -7.35 1.45 6.21
C GLY A 74 -8.47 0.45 5.92
N ARG A 75 -8.45 -0.18 4.74
CA ARG A 75 -9.51 -1.12 4.31
C ARG A 75 -9.57 -2.41 5.11
N THR A 76 -8.42 -2.93 5.55
CA THR A 76 -8.35 -4.15 6.38
C THR A 76 -8.61 -3.88 7.85
N GLY A 77 -8.68 -2.61 8.26
CA GLY A 77 -8.83 -2.20 9.65
C GLY A 77 -7.52 -2.26 10.46
N LEU A 78 -6.36 -2.46 9.82
CA LEU A 78 -5.07 -2.38 10.50
C LEU A 78 -4.80 -0.97 11.05
N ILE A 79 -5.30 0.05 10.34
CA ILE A 79 -5.44 1.43 10.84
C ILE A 79 -6.86 1.93 10.56
N SER A 80 -7.25 3.04 11.19
CA SER A 80 -8.54 3.66 10.87
C SER A 80 -8.55 4.25 9.46
N ASN A 81 -9.72 4.24 8.79
CA ASN A 81 -9.88 4.91 7.50
C ASN A 81 -9.56 6.42 7.56
N LYS A 82 -9.82 7.07 8.70
CA LYS A 82 -9.48 8.48 8.93
C LYS A 82 -7.96 8.68 8.91
N GLU A 83 -7.22 7.77 9.56
CA GLU A 83 -5.76 7.78 9.59
C GLU A 83 -5.17 7.54 8.20
N ALA A 84 -5.68 6.56 7.47
CA ALA A 84 -5.26 6.29 6.09
C ALA A 84 -5.45 7.54 5.21
N LEU A 85 -6.63 8.17 5.28
CA LEU A 85 -6.93 9.38 4.51
C LEU A 85 -6.02 10.56 4.89
N ALA A 86 -5.71 10.73 6.18
CA ALA A 86 -4.81 11.79 6.64
C ALA A 86 -3.40 11.63 6.06
N ARG A 87 -2.87 10.40 6.02
CA ARG A 87 -1.55 10.09 5.45
C ARG A 87 -1.48 10.33 3.96
N LEU A 88 -2.51 9.92 3.20
CA LEU A 88 -2.61 10.20 1.76
C LEU A 88 -2.64 11.70 1.49
N ARG A 89 -3.42 12.46 2.28
CA ARG A 89 -3.49 13.92 2.15
C ARG A 89 -2.15 14.59 2.42
N LYS A 90 -1.41 14.12 3.43
CA LYS A 90 -0.07 14.65 3.75
C LYS A 90 0.90 14.44 2.58
N ASN A 91 0.96 13.22 2.04
CA ASN A 91 1.79 12.91 0.87
C ASN A 91 1.44 13.80 -0.34
N LEU A 92 0.15 13.94 -0.66
CA LEU A 92 -0.30 14.77 -1.77
C LEU A 92 -0.08 16.27 -1.55
N ALA A 93 -0.12 16.75 -0.30
CA ALA A 93 0.18 18.14 0.03
C ALA A 93 1.68 18.43 -0.19
N SER A 94 2.55 17.51 0.24
CA SER A 94 4.00 17.63 0.09
C SER A 94 4.46 17.59 -1.37
N LEU A 95 3.71 16.94 -2.27
CA LEU A 95 4.00 16.95 -3.72
C LEU A 95 3.61 18.26 -4.43
N LYS A 96 2.79 19.11 -3.79
CA LYS A 96 2.31 20.38 -4.36
C LYS A 96 3.15 21.59 -3.94
N ALA A 97 3.97 21.42 -2.91
CA ALA A 97 4.87 22.43 -2.37
C ALA A 97 6.17 22.48 -3.18
#